data_AF-A0A662AX10-F1
#
_entry.id   AF-A0A662AX10-F1
#
_cell.length_a   1.000
_cell.length_b   1.000
_cell.length_c   1.000
_cell.angle_alpha   90.00
_cell.angle_beta   90.00
_cell.angle_gamma   90.00
#
_symmetry.space_group_name_H-M   'P 1'
#
loop_
_entity.id
_entity.type
_entity.pdbx_description
1 polymer ?
#
loop_
_entity_poly.entity_id
_entity_poly.type
_entity_poly.pdbx_seq_one_letter_code
_entity_poly.pdbx_strand_id
1 'polypeptide(L)' 'YKIEGSEVASPYQFLLTDSTANFVRGALYFNVLPNNDSLEPVIRFIEKDIDHLINTFEWK' A
#
# COMPACT_ATOMS: atom_id res chain seq x y z
N TYR A 1 10.47 -2.99 -4.26
CA TYR A 1 10.94 -3.71 -3.05
C TYR A 1 9.80 -3.76 -2.05
N LYS A 2 9.22 -4.94 -1.79
CA LYS A 2 8.16 -5.13 -0.79
C LYS A 2 8.84 -5.60 0.49
N ILE A 3 8.84 -4.77 1.54
CA ILE A 3 9.39 -5.14 2.86
C ILE A 3 8.20 -5.65 3.67
N GLU A 4 8.06 -6.96 3.75
CA GLU A 4 7.04 -7.62 4.57
C GLU A 4 7.66 -7.88 5.95
N GLY A 5 7.40 -6.99 6.90
CA GLY A 5 7.78 -7.17 8.30
C GLY A 5 6.64 -7.83 9.07
N SER A 6 6.86 -9.04 9.57
CA SER A 6 5.83 -9.85 10.26
C SER A 6 5.40 -9.33 11.64
N GLU A 7 5.87 -8.15 12.07
CA GLU A 7 5.57 -7.56 13.38
C GLU A 7 5.22 -6.06 13.33
N VAL A 8 4.90 -5.51 12.15
CA VAL A 8 4.57 -4.09 12.02
C VAL A 8 3.13 -3.87 11.59
N ALA A 9 2.45 -2.92 12.26
CA ALA A 9 1.09 -2.43 11.99
C ALA A 9 0.90 -1.76 10.61
N SER A 10 1.80 -2.03 9.65
CA SER A 10 1.87 -1.43 8.33
C SER A 10 2.36 -2.44 7.30
N PRO A 11 1.48 -3.26 6.69
CA PRO A 11 1.87 -4.23 5.69
C PRO A 11 2.03 -3.63 4.28
N TYR A 12 1.75 -2.34 4.05
CA TYR A 12 1.84 -1.77 2.69
C TYR A 12 2.28 -0.31 2.65
N GLN A 13 3.37 -0.03 1.91
CA GLN A 13 3.86 1.32 1.60
C GLN A 13 4.16 1.42 0.11
N PHE A 14 3.78 2.53 -0.53
CA PHE A 14 4.04 2.76 -1.95
C PHE A 14 4.52 4.19 -2.20
N LEU A 15 5.24 4.35 -3.31
CA LEU A 15 5.75 5.62 -3.81
C LEU A 15 5.44 5.71 -5.30
N LEU A 16 4.78 6.80 -5.69
CA LEU A 16 4.56 7.19 -7.07
C LEU A 16 5.46 8.38 -7.38
N THR A 17 6.04 8.39 -8.57
CA THR A 17 6.84 9.51 -9.06
C THR A 17 6.69 9.62 -10.57
N ASP A 18 6.65 10.84 -11.08
CA ASP A 18 6.74 11.12 -12.52
C ASP A 18 8.19 11.17 -13.03
N SER A 19 9.17 10.88 -12.15
CA SER A 19 10.62 10.93 -12.40
C SER A 19 11.21 12.33 -12.63
N THR A 20 10.42 13.40 -12.61
CA THR A 20 10.90 14.76 -12.92
C THR A 20 10.72 15.73 -11.77
N ALA A 21 9.52 15.86 -11.22
CA ALA A 21 9.22 16.88 -10.22
C ALA A 21 8.12 16.47 -9.22
N ASN A 22 7.30 15.47 -9.56
CA ASN A 22 6.16 15.10 -8.74
C ASN A 22 6.36 13.71 -8.11
N PHE A 23 6.12 13.61 -6.80
CA PHE A 23 6.10 12.34 -6.09
C PHE A 23 4.97 12.31 -5.06
N VAL A 24 4.38 11.12 -4.88
CA VAL A 24 3.34 10.84 -3.88
C VAL A 24 3.75 9.59 -3.12
N ARG A 25 3.82 9.69 -1.79
CA ARG A 25 4.10 8.56 -0.91
C ARG A 25 2.84 8.22 -0.11
N GLY A 26 2.45 6.95 -0.13
CA GLY A 26 1.35 6.43 0.68
C GLY A 26 1.84 5.33 1.62
N ALA A 27 1.26 5.25 2.81
CA ALA A 27 1.46 4.17 3.74
C ALA A 27 0.11 3.76 4.34
N LEU A 28 -0.18 2.47 4.30
CA LEU A 28 -1.40 1.89 4.86
C LEU A 28 -1.11 1.36 6.25
N TYR A 29 -1.81 1.91 7.24
CA TYR A 29 -1.71 1.50 8.65
C TYR A 29 -2.95 0.69 9.03
N PHE A 30 -2.74 -0.51 9.55
CA PHE A 30 -3.83 -1.32 10.10
C PHE A 30 -3.84 -1.12 11.61
N ASN A 31 -4.91 -0.52 12.12
CA ASN A 31 -5.12 -0.33 13.56
C ASN A 31 -5.73 -1.58 14.22
N VAL A 32 -5.20 -2.77 13.90
CA VAL A 32 -5.68 -4.04 14.45
C VAL A 32 -4.50 -4.92 14.86
N LEU A 33 -4.64 -5.61 16.00
CA LEU A 33 -3.69 -6.62 16.44
C LEU A 33 -3.60 -7.73 15.38
N PRO A 34 -2.40 -8.15 14.96
CA PRO A 34 -2.20 -8.94 13.76
C PRO A 34 -2.67 -10.37 14.00
N ASN A 35 -3.93 -10.66 13.66
CA ASN A 35 -4.35 -12.02 13.37
C ASN A 35 -4.23 -12.21 11.86
N ASN A 36 -3.01 -12.53 11.41
CA ASN A 36 -2.55 -12.43 10.02
C ASN A 36 -3.44 -13.25 9.05
N ASP A 37 -3.98 -14.39 9.51
CA ASP A 37 -4.81 -15.29 8.70
C ASP A 37 -6.22 -14.75 8.39
N SER A 38 -6.74 -13.82 9.20
CA SER A 38 -8.11 -13.28 8.99
C SER A 38 -8.14 -12.03 8.11
N LEU A 39 -7.02 -11.32 8.00
CA LEU A 39 -6.93 -10.03 7.32
C LEU A 39 -6.39 -10.14 5.90
N GLU A 40 -5.80 -11.29 5.53
CA GLU A 40 -5.29 -11.56 4.18
C GLU A 40 -6.27 -11.18 3.05
N PRO A 41 -7.56 -11.57 3.06
CA PRO A 41 -8.48 -11.19 1.98
C PRO A 41 -8.71 -9.68 1.90
N VAL A 42 -8.68 -8.98 3.04
CA VAL A 42 -8.84 -7.51 3.10
C VAL A 42 -7.58 -6.82 2.59
N ILE A 43 -6.40 -7.32 2.97
CA ILE A 43 -5.11 -6.80 2.48
C ILE A 43 -5.04 -6.95 0.95
N ARG A 44 -5.40 -8.13 0.42
CA ARG A 44 -5.43 -8.38 -1.04
C ARG A 44 -6.41 -7.47 -1.77
N PHE A 45 -7.55 -7.16 -1.16
CA PHE A 45 -8.52 -6.23 -1.73
C PHE A 45 -7.95 -4.81 -1.81
N ILE A 46 -7.36 -4.32 -0.71
CA ILE A 46 -6.78 -2.97 -0.66
C ILE A 46 -5.55 -2.87 -1.58
N GLU A 47 -4.73 -3.91 -1.68
CA GLU A 47 -3.60 -3.95 -2.63
C GLU A 47 -4.09 -3.77 -4.07
N LYS A 48 -5.16 -4.45 -4.46
CA LYS A 48 -5.76 -4.31 -5.80
C LYS A 48 -6.31 -2.91 -6.06
N ASP A 49 -6.93 -2.29 -5.05
CA ASP A 49 -7.44 -0.92 -5.15
C ASP A 49 -6.29 0.09 -5.27
N ILE A 50 -5.21 -0.11 -4.52
CA ILE A 50 -4.00 0.73 -4.63
C ILE A 50 -3.39 0.55 -6.02
N ASP A 51 -3.26 -0.66 -6.54
CA ASP A 51 -2.77 -0.91 -7.90
C ASP A 51 -3.64 -0.19 -8.94
N HIS A 52 -4.97 -0.22 -8.79
CA HIS A 52 -5.87 0.50 -9.69
C HIS A 52 -5.67 2.02 -9.59
N LEU A 53 -5.56 2.55 -8.37
CA LEU A 53 -5.27 3.96 -8.13
C LEU A 53 -3.96 4.38 -8.79
N ILE A 54 -2.91 3.58 -8.64
CA ILE A 54 -1.60 3.82 -9.27
C ILE A 54 -1.71 3.83 -10.80
N ASN A 55 -2.40 2.84 -11.37
CA ASN A 55 -2.53 2.69 -12.83
C ASN A 55 -3.39 3.79 -13.49
N THR A 56 -4.31 4.39 -12.74
CA THR A 56 -5.20 5.47 -13.21
C THR A 56 -4.75 6.85 -12.75
N PHE A 57 -3.62 6.94 -12.05
CA PHE A 57 -3.09 8.18 -11.55
C PHE A 57 -2.51 9.03 -12.69
N GLU A 58 -3.12 10.19 -12.94
CA GLU A 58 -2.60 11.18 -13.87
C GLU A 58 -2.16 12.44 -13.12
N TRP A 59 -0.92 12.87 -13.37
CA TRP A 59 -0.41 14.16 -12.91
C TRP A 59 -1.10 15.27 -13.70
N LYS A 60 -1.47 16.37 -13.02
CA LYS A 60 -2.02 17.57 -13.66
C LYS A 60 -1.00 18.69 -13.70
#